data_AF-A0A7R7GF05-F1
#
_entry.id   AF-A0A7R7GF05-F1
#
_cell.length_a   1.000
_cell.length_b   1.000
_cell.length_c   1.000
_cell.angle_alpha   90.00
_cell.angle_beta   90.00
_cell.angle_gamma   90.00
#
_symmetry.space_group_name_H-M   'P 1'
#
loop_
_entity.id
_entity.type
_entity.pdbx_description
1 polymer ?
#
loop_
_entity_poly.entity_id
_entity_poly.type
_entity_poly.pdbx_seq_one_letter_code
_entity_poly.pdbx_strand_id
1 'polypeptide(L)'
;MQSSISNSIGIDNGPMEVDRDVPALISLFNDTFSDFNTRLVLGSDEPIYLPANETCAYNQIVFAHGFFSSALHEISHWCIAGEARRKLEDYGYWYCPDGRDEQQQADFEKVEIKPQAIEWAMTEAAGRTFQVSTDNLNGAEPDREGFTRNVAAQLQRYKAEGFPPRAARFIRALEQTFLSKAPHHAQDSAPNQHTSTPVGGNAA
;
A
#
# COMPACT_ATOMS: atom_id res chain seq x y z
N MET A 1 48.95 -28.31 9.29
CA MET A 1 47.69 -28.03 10.01
C MET A 1 47.24 -26.65 9.55
N GLN A 2 46.15 -26.62 8.78
CA GLN A 2 45.56 -25.39 8.24
C GLN A 2 44.84 -24.64 9.36
N SER A 3 44.91 -23.32 9.36
CA SER A 3 43.94 -22.46 10.06
C SER A 3 43.71 -21.25 9.17
N SER A 4 42.81 -21.45 8.21
CA SER A 4 42.22 -20.37 7.43
C SER A 4 41.03 -19.83 8.24
N ILE A 5 41.15 -18.59 8.65
CA ILE A 5 40.07 -17.80 9.26
C ILE A 5 39.00 -17.64 8.17
N SER A 6 37.88 -18.33 8.33
CA SER A 6 36.70 -18.12 7.49
C SER A 6 35.98 -16.87 8.01
N ASN A 7 35.95 -15.85 7.16
CA ASN A 7 35.20 -14.62 7.38
C ASN A 7 33.71 -14.96 7.22
N SER A 8 32.99 -15.16 8.32
CA SER A 8 31.53 -15.27 8.30
C SER A 8 30.94 -13.94 7.86
N ILE A 9 30.32 -13.92 6.69
CA ILE A 9 29.43 -12.86 6.25
C ILE A 9 28.19 -12.95 7.16
N GLY A 10 28.18 -12.13 8.22
CA GLY A 10 26.95 -11.82 8.93
C GLY A 10 26.07 -11.00 7.99
N ILE A 11 24.96 -11.57 7.55
CA ILE A 11 23.84 -10.77 7.03
C ILE A 11 23.31 -10.02 8.24
N ASP A 12 23.70 -8.75 8.34
CA ASP A 12 23.13 -7.79 9.28
C ASP A 12 21.67 -7.55 8.87
N ASN A 13 20.74 -8.24 9.52
CA ASN A 13 19.31 -7.91 9.46
C ASN A 13 19.09 -6.67 10.34
N GLY A 14 19.49 -5.51 9.83
CA GLY A 14 19.13 -4.22 10.40
C GLY A 14 17.61 -4.07 10.50
N PRO A 15 17.10 -3.20 11.39
CA PRO A 15 15.67 -2.97 11.52
C PRO A 15 15.12 -2.56 10.15
N MET A 16 14.16 -3.34 9.66
CA MET A 16 13.49 -3.08 8.40
C MET A 16 12.87 -1.68 8.46
N GLU A 17 13.35 -0.80 7.59
CA GLU A 17 13.01 0.62 7.64
C GLU A 17 11.54 0.82 7.25
N VAL A 18 10.74 1.36 8.19
CA VAL A 18 9.33 1.69 7.94
C VAL A 18 9.25 2.68 6.80
N ASP A 19 8.35 2.46 5.83
CA ASP A 19 8.16 3.38 4.71
C ASP A 19 7.85 4.79 5.25
N ARG A 20 8.61 5.80 4.77
CA ARG A 20 8.55 7.18 5.26
C ARG A 20 7.16 7.80 5.23
N ASP A 21 6.26 7.32 4.35
CA ASP A 21 4.92 7.86 4.20
C ASP A 21 3.88 7.13 5.08
N VAL A 22 4.24 6.04 5.76
CA VAL A 22 3.35 5.29 6.65
C VAL A 22 2.75 6.14 7.78
N PRO A 23 3.51 7.01 8.47
CA PRO A 23 2.92 7.89 9.48
C PRO A 23 1.84 8.81 8.89
N ALA A 24 2.04 9.32 7.68
CA ALA A 24 1.05 10.15 6.98
C ALA A 24 -0.19 9.33 6.58
N LEU A 25 0.01 8.10 6.12
CA LEU A 25 -1.09 7.17 5.79
C LEU A 25 -1.95 6.84 7.02
N ILE A 26 -1.31 6.57 8.18
CA ILE A 26 -2.02 6.30 9.44
C ILE A 26 -2.86 7.51 9.85
N SER A 27 -2.28 8.72 9.85
CA SER A 27 -3.02 9.94 10.18
C SER A 27 -4.21 10.12 9.24
N LEU A 28 -3.97 9.98 7.93
CA LEU A 28 -5.00 10.14 6.91
C LEU A 28 -6.16 9.15 7.12
N PHE A 29 -5.87 7.88 7.38
CA PHE A 29 -6.90 6.87 7.64
C PHE A 29 -7.71 7.21 8.90
N ASN A 30 -7.03 7.51 10.00
CA ASN A 30 -7.66 7.79 11.30
C ASN A 30 -8.57 9.03 11.23
N ASP A 31 -8.15 10.07 10.51
CA ASP A 31 -8.95 11.26 10.29
C ASP A 31 -10.15 10.95 9.38
N THR A 32 -9.90 10.21 8.29
CA THR A 32 -10.93 9.86 7.30
C THR A 32 -12.04 8.99 7.88
N PHE A 33 -11.74 8.10 8.82
CA PHE A 33 -12.70 7.12 9.34
C PHE A 33 -12.95 7.23 10.85
N SER A 34 -12.74 8.42 11.41
CA SER A 34 -13.13 8.73 12.80
C SER A 34 -14.60 8.41 13.10
N ASP A 35 -15.50 8.56 12.11
CA ASP A 35 -16.92 8.20 12.20
C ASP A 35 -17.19 6.68 12.27
N PHE A 36 -16.21 5.84 11.94
CA PHE A 36 -16.29 4.38 12.07
C PHE A 36 -15.62 3.86 13.34
N ASN A 37 -15.11 4.75 14.21
CA ASN A 37 -14.34 4.38 15.40
C ASN A 37 -13.26 3.30 15.09
N THR A 38 -12.56 3.46 13.97
CA THR A 38 -11.56 2.50 13.49
C THR A 38 -10.26 3.22 13.25
N ARG A 39 -9.15 2.62 13.70
CA ARG A 39 -7.80 3.16 13.55
C ARG A 39 -6.89 2.18 12.80
N LEU A 40 -5.98 2.74 12.00
CA LEU A 40 -4.88 2.01 11.39
C LEU A 40 -3.70 1.97 12.39
N VAL A 41 -3.16 0.78 12.62
CA VAL A 41 -2.13 0.52 13.63
C VAL A 41 -0.97 -0.22 12.98
N LEU A 42 0.25 0.28 13.17
CA LEU A 42 1.46 -0.43 12.77
C LEU A 42 1.73 -1.56 13.77
N GLY A 43 1.64 -2.81 13.30
CA GLY A 43 2.01 -4.02 14.03
C GLY A 43 3.42 -4.49 13.72
N SER A 44 3.88 -5.49 14.46
CA SER A 44 5.17 -6.16 14.23
C SER A 44 5.06 -7.31 13.24
N ASP A 45 4.17 -8.27 13.52
CA ASP A 45 4.27 -9.62 12.95
C ASP A 45 3.15 -9.92 11.94
N GLU A 46 1.91 -10.10 12.41
CA GLU A 46 0.79 -10.51 11.57
C GLU A 46 -0.25 -9.40 11.41
N PRO A 47 -0.81 -9.22 10.21
CA PRO A 47 -1.97 -8.37 10.03
C PRO A 47 -3.18 -8.96 10.76
N ILE A 48 -3.98 -8.11 11.37
CA ILE A 48 -5.21 -8.54 12.06
C ILE A 48 -6.20 -7.39 12.20
N TYR A 49 -7.48 -7.70 12.03
CA TYR A 49 -8.55 -6.81 12.46
C TYR A 49 -9.04 -7.15 13.87
N LEU A 50 -9.01 -6.16 14.77
CA LEU A 50 -9.52 -6.30 16.13
C LEU A 50 -10.71 -5.36 16.36
N PRO A 51 -11.92 -5.86 16.65
CA PRO A 51 -13.03 -4.99 17.02
C PRO A 51 -12.78 -4.34 18.38
N ALA A 52 -13.39 -3.17 18.59
CA ALA A 52 -13.39 -2.50 19.88
C ALA A 52 -13.97 -3.42 20.97
N ASN A 53 -13.37 -3.39 22.15
CA ASN A 53 -13.74 -4.22 23.28
C ASN A 53 -13.51 -3.46 24.61
N GLU A 54 -13.58 -4.17 25.74
CA GLU A 54 -13.42 -3.56 27.07
C GLU A 54 -12.03 -2.96 27.33
N THR A 55 -10.99 -3.43 26.62
CA THR A 55 -9.61 -2.97 26.81
C THR A 55 -9.18 -1.94 25.75
N CYS A 56 -9.84 -1.92 24.59
CA CYS A 56 -9.58 -0.96 23.52
C CYS A 56 -10.90 -0.38 22.98
N ALA A 57 -11.11 0.91 23.20
CA ALA A 57 -12.36 1.59 22.86
C ALA A 57 -12.58 1.82 21.34
N TYR A 58 -11.63 1.43 20.48
CA TYR A 58 -11.70 1.59 19.03
C TYR A 58 -11.33 0.29 18.30
N ASN A 59 -11.87 0.12 17.09
CA ASN A 59 -11.50 -0.98 16.21
C ASN A 59 -10.10 -0.72 15.63
N GLN A 60 -9.36 -1.79 15.36
CA GLN A 60 -7.98 -1.71 14.89
C GLN A 60 -7.84 -2.51 13.60
N ILE A 61 -7.28 -1.86 12.58
CA ILE A 61 -6.71 -2.52 11.41
C ILE A 61 -5.20 -2.53 11.66
N VAL A 62 -4.67 -3.68 12.02
CA VAL A 62 -3.23 -3.86 12.27
C VAL A 62 -2.60 -4.38 10.99
N PHE A 63 -1.56 -3.70 10.50
CA PHE A 63 -0.78 -4.14 9.34
C PHE A 63 0.68 -4.39 9.74
N ALA A 64 1.34 -5.31 9.05
CA ALA A 64 2.67 -5.79 9.44
C ALA A 64 3.81 -5.02 8.76
N HIS A 65 5.01 -5.12 9.35
CA HIS A 65 6.29 -4.81 8.72
C HIS A 65 6.54 -3.36 8.25
N GLY A 66 5.62 -2.43 8.51
CA GLY A 66 5.83 -1.01 8.15
C GLY A 66 5.80 -0.74 6.65
N PHE A 67 5.24 -1.64 5.85
CA PHE A 67 5.10 -1.45 4.40
C PHE A 67 3.81 -0.70 4.06
N PHE A 68 3.93 0.30 3.18
CA PHE A 68 2.78 1.07 2.70
C PHE A 68 1.75 0.19 1.97
N SER A 69 2.22 -0.77 1.17
CA SER A 69 1.34 -1.74 0.48
C SER A 69 0.60 -2.64 1.47
N SER A 70 1.28 -3.14 2.51
CA SER A 70 0.63 -3.92 3.57
C SER A 70 -0.50 -3.14 4.24
N ALA A 71 -0.27 -1.86 4.57
CA ALA A 71 -1.34 -1.01 5.10
C ALA A 71 -2.53 -0.85 4.13
N LEU A 72 -2.27 -0.61 2.84
CA LEU A 72 -3.34 -0.49 1.84
C LEU A 72 -4.10 -1.81 1.64
N HIS A 73 -3.42 -2.93 1.71
CA HIS A 73 -4.02 -4.26 1.63
C HIS A 73 -5.05 -4.46 2.75
N GLU A 74 -4.66 -4.21 4.01
CA GLU A 74 -5.56 -4.36 5.16
C GLU A 74 -6.75 -3.40 5.11
N ILE A 75 -6.52 -2.16 4.66
CA ILE A 75 -7.61 -1.18 4.46
C ILE A 75 -8.57 -1.68 3.38
N SER A 76 -8.08 -2.35 2.34
CA SER A 76 -8.90 -2.89 1.26
C SER A 76 -9.79 -4.03 1.74
N HIS A 77 -9.27 -4.96 2.55
CA HIS A 77 -10.06 -5.98 3.23
C HIS A 77 -11.13 -5.37 4.12
N TRP A 78 -10.74 -4.40 4.96
CA TRP A 78 -11.68 -3.67 5.79
C TRP A 78 -12.81 -3.02 4.99
N CYS A 79 -12.49 -2.41 3.84
CA CYS A 79 -13.47 -1.76 2.96
C CYS A 79 -14.51 -2.73 2.38
N ILE A 80 -14.14 -3.99 2.17
CA ILE A 80 -15.05 -5.05 1.70
C ILE A 80 -15.88 -5.65 2.85
N ALA A 81 -15.28 -5.84 4.03
CA ALA A 81 -15.93 -6.49 5.15
C ALA A 81 -17.17 -5.72 5.63
N GLY A 82 -18.35 -6.35 5.58
CA GLY A 82 -19.63 -5.76 6.02
C GLY A 82 -19.71 -5.50 7.53
N GLU A 83 -20.75 -4.79 7.98
CA GLU A 83 -20.87 -4.39 9.40
C GLU A 83 -20.86 -5.57 10.36
N ALA A 84 -21.58 -6.65 10.07
CA ALA A 84 -21.59 -7.86 10.91
C ALA A 84 -20.21 -8.51 11.00
N ARG A 85 -19.45 -8.50 9.90
CA ARG A 85 -18.09 -9.06 9.84
C ARG A 85 -17.11 -8.24 10.67
N ARG A 86 -17.25 -6.91 10.67
CA ARG A 86 -16.46 -5.99 11.51
C ARG A 86 -16.74 -6.09 13.02
N LYS A 87 -17.61 -7.00 13.46
CA LYS A 87 -17.80 -7.33 14.88
C LYS A 87 -16.98 -8.56 15.29
N LEU A 88 -16.28 -9.19 14.34
CA LEU A 88 -15.49 -10.40 14.54
C LEU A 88 -14.02 -10.07 14.34
N GLU A 89 -13.18 -10.71 15.14
CA GLU A 89 -11.73 -10.75 14.90
C GLU A 89 -11.45 -11.26 13.49
N ASP A 90 -10.54 -10.57 12.80
CA ASP A 90 -10.17 -10.80 11.40
C ASP A 90 -11.37 -11.03 10.46
N TYR A 91 -12.44 -10.28 10.70
CA TYR A 91 -13.72 -10.39 9.96
C TYR A 91 -14.38 -11.78 10.02
N GLY A 92 -13.89 -12.69 10.88
CA GLY A 92 -14.27 -14.09 10.91
C GLY A 92 -13.92 -14.83 9.61
N TYR A 93 -12.85 -14.41 8.92
CA TYR A 93 -12.25 -15.19 7.85
C TYR A 93 -11.39 -16.32 8.44
N TRP A 94 -11.21 -17.40 7.68
CA TRP A 94 -10.31 -18.48 8.07
C TRP A 94 -8.93 -18.20 7.49
N TYR A 95 -7.90 -18.32 8.33
CA TYR A 95 -6.52 -18.27 7.89
C TYR A 95 -6.21 -19.48 7.00
N CYS A 96 -5.68 -19.22 5.81
CA CYS A 96 -5.16 -20.23 4.91
C CYS A 96 -3.65 -20.03 4.81
N PRO A 97 -2.82 -20.89 5.45
CA PRO A 97 -1.38 -20.71 5.46
C PRO A 97 -0.78 -20.86 4.06
N ASP A 98 0.45 -20.37 3.92
CA ASP A 98 1.33 -20.64 2.79
C ASP A 98 1.49 -22.16 2.53
N GLY A 99 1.87 -22.54 1.31
CA GLY A 99 1.95 -23.93 0.88
C GLY A 99 0.66 -24.46 0.26
N ARG A 100 -0.17 -23.56 -0.30
CA ARG A 100 -1.43 -23.91 -0.96
C ARG A 100 -1.19 -24.70 -2.24
N ASP A 101 -1.99 -25.76 -2.41
CA ASP A 101 -2.08 -26.45 -3.70
C ASP A 101 -2.80 -25.60 -4.76
N GLU A 102 -2.85 -26.06 -6.00
CA GLU A 102 -3.47 -25.31 -7.12
C GLU A 102 -4.94 -24.96 -6.85
N GLN A 103 -5.71 -25.86 -6.24
CA GLN A 103 -7.13 -25.66 -5.99
C GLN A 103 -7.34 -24.66 -4.86
N GLN A 104 -6.59 -24.79 -3.77
CA GLN A 104 -6.58 -23.86 -2.65
C GLN A 104 -6.14 -22.47 -3.08
N GLN A 105 -5.11 -22.37 -3.93
CA GLN A 105 -4.66 -21.11 -4.49
C GLN A 105 -5.74 -20.47 -5.37
N ALA A 106 -6.42 -21.25 -6.22
CA ALA A 106 -7.51 -20.74 -7.05
C ALA A 106 -8.71 -20.24 -6.21
N ASP A 107 -9.00 -20.88 -5.08
CA ASP A 107 -10.07 -20.43 -4.17
C ASP A 107 -9.67 -19.19 -3.36
N PHE A 108 -8.39 -19.08 -2.97
CA PHE A 108 -7.82 -17.86 -2.40
C PHE A 108 -7.91 -16.69 -3.39
N GLU A 109 -7.46 -16.87 -4.63
CA GLU A 109 -7.47 -15.80 -5.64
C GLU A 109 -8.90 -15.27 -5.90
N LYS A 110 -9.92 -16.12 -5.87
CA LYS A 110 -11.32 -15.67 -6.02
C LYS A 110 -11.74 -14.67 -4.95
N VAL A 111 -11.31 -14.87 -3.70
CA VAL A 111 -11.67 -13.96 -2.61
C VAL A 111 -10.82 -12.69 -2.62
N GLU A 112 -9.60 -12.77 -3.15
CA GLU A 112 -8.63 -11.66 -3.26
C GLU A 112 -8.89 -10.69 -4.42
N ILE A 113 -9.64 -11.08 -5.45
CA ILE A 113 -9.91 -10.21 -6.62
C ILE A 113 -10.44 -8.83 -6.21
N LYS A 114 -11.39 -8.77 -5.26
CA LYS A 114 -12.02 -7.51 -4.85
C LYS A 114 -11.13 -6.66 -3.93
N PRO A 115 -10.53 -7.21 -2.85
CA PRO A 115 -9.53 -6.49 -2.06
C PRO A 115 -8.40 -5.93 -2.93
N GLN A 116 -7.76 -6.75 -3.76
CA GLN A 116 -6.61 -6.29 -4.56
C GLN A 116 -7.00 -5.29 -5.65
N ALA A 117 -8.24 -5.30 -6.15
CA ALA A 117 -8.72 -4.26 -7.05
C ALA A 117 -8.89 -2.90 -6.33
N ILE A 118 -9.31 -2.91 -5.07
CA ILE A 118 -9.37 -1.70 -4.24
C ILE A 118 -7.96 -1.24 -3.87
N GLU A 119 -7.08 -2.16 -3.51
CA GLU A 119 -5.67 -1.89 -3.19
C GLU A 119 -4.96 -1.24 -4.37
N TRP A 120 -5.18 -1.75 -5.59
CA TRP A 120 -4.68 -1.13 -6.81
C TRP A 120 -5.15 0.32 -6.94
N ALA A 121 -6.45 0.58 -6.81
CA ALA A 121 -6.98 1.94 -6.91
C ALA A 121 -6.41 2.89 -5.84
N MET A 122 -6.27 2.42 -4.60
CA MET A 122 -5.64 3.19 -3.52
C MET A 122 -4.15 3.45 -3.78
N THR A 123 -3.45 2.48 -4.36
CA THR A 123 -2.03 2.60 -4.72
C THR A 123 -1.84 3.64 -5.82
N GLU A 124 -2.68 3.62 -6.86
CA GLU A 124 -2.71 4.66 -7.91
C GLU A 124 -3.02 6.04 -7.31
N ALA A 125 -4.01 6.12 -6.42
CA ALA A 125 -4.40 7.35 -5.71
C ALA A 125 -3.31 7.90 -4.79
N ALA A 126 -2.39 7.05 -4.32
CA ALA A 126 -1.21 7.45 -3.56
C ALA A 126 0.00 7.80 -4.44
N GLY A 127 -0.13 7.76 -5.77
CA GLY A 127 0.97 8.00 -6.72
C GLY A 127 2.03 6.90 -6.75
N ARG A 128 1.63 5.66 -6.41
CA ARG A 128 2.52 4.50 -6.31
C ARG A 128 2.17 3.46 -7.36
N THR A 129 3.07 2.49 -7.57
CA THR A 129 2.87 1.38 -8.52
C THR A 129 2.38 0.14 -7.79
N PHE A 130 1.26 -0.41 -8.27
CA PHE A 130 0.67 -1.63 -7.71
C PHE A 130 1.30 -2.90 -8.30
N GLN A 131 1.37 -3.95 -7.49
CA GLN A 131 1.70 -5.32 -7.91
C GLN A 131 0.77 -6.29 -7.17
N VAL A 132 0.20 -7.26 -7.88
CA VAL A 132 -0.60 -8.31 -7.24
C VAL A 132 0.24 -9.15 -6.28
N SER A 133 -0.36 -9.53 -5.16
CA SER A 133 0.19 -10.51 -4.23
C SER A 133 -0.54 -11.84 -4.40
N THR A 134 0.20 -12.89 -4.75
CA THR A 134 -0.34 -14.26 -4.83
C THR A 134 -0.18 -15.03 -3.51
N ASP A 135 0.61 -14.48 -2.58
CA ASP A 135 0.83 -14.93 -1.20
C ASP A 135 1.01 -16.47 -1.04
N ASN A 136 1.86 -17.07 -1.87
CA ASN A 136 2.12 -18.52 -1.87
C ASN A 136 3.59 -18.80 -2.20
N LEU A 137 4.49 -18.65 -1.23
CA LEU A 137 5.94 -18.79 -1.40
C LEU A 137 6.40 -20.25 -1.41
N ASN A 138 5.73 -21.13 -0.66
CA ASN A 138 6.10 -22.55 -0.53
C ASN A 138 5.08 -23.52 -1.17
N GLY A 139 4.15 -23.00 -1.97
CA GLY A 139 3.09 -23.79 -2.60
C GLY A 139 3.23 -23.94 -4.12
N ALA A 140 2.10 -24.21 -4.78
CA ALA A 140 2.06 -24.24 -6.24
C ALA A 140 2.40 -22.88 -6.84
N GLU A 141 3.17 -22.89 -7.93
CA GLU A 141 3.49 -21.69 -8.72
C GLU A 141 2.19 -21.06 -9.26
N PRO A 142 1.81 -19.87 -8.80
CA PRO A 142 0.53 -19.27 -9.16
C PRO A 142 0.55 -18.66 -10.58
N ASP A 143 -0.58 -18.71 -11.29
CA ASP A 143 -0.77 -17.95 -12.55
C ASP A 143 -0.95 -16.46 -12.24
N ARG A 144 0.18 -15.81 -11.91
CA ARG A 144 0.23 -14.38 -11.55
C ARG A 144 -0.34 -13.49 -12.66
N GLU A 145 -0.14 -13.84 -13.93
CA GLU A 145 -0.67 -13.06 -15.04
C GLU A 145 -2.20 -13.19 -15.13
N GLY A 146 -2.73 -14.40 -15.01
CA GLY A 146 -4.16 -14.67 -14.93
C GLY A 146 -4.82 -13.94 -13.78
N PHE A 147 -4.21 -14.02 -12.60
CA PHE A 147 -4.69 -13.30 -11.44
C PHE A 147 -4.67 -11.78 -11.64
N THR A 148 -3.57 -11.24 -12.19
CA THR A 148 -3.47 -9.81 -12.54
C THR A 148 -4.59 -9.38 -13.49
N ARG A 149 -4.90 -10.17 -14.53
CA ARG A 149 -6.00 -9.88 -15.46
C ARG A 149 -7.35 -9.84 -14.74
N ASN A 150 -7.59 -10.76 -13.81
CA ASN A 150 -8.84 -10.81 -13.04
C ASN A 150 -9.00 -9.60 -12.11
N VAL A 151 -7.93 -9.22 -11.40
CA VAL A 151 -7.90 -8.03 -10.54
C VAL A 151 -8.12 -6.76 -11.39
N ALA A 152 -7.41 -6.64 -12.52
CA ALA A 152 -7.57 -5.51 -13.43
C ALA A 152 -9.01 -5.39 -13.97
N ALA A 153 -9.63 -6.51 -14.35
CA ALA A 153 -11.03 -6.51 -14.79
C ALA A 153 -11.98 -6.03 -13.69
N GLN A 154 -11.76 -6.43 -12.43
CA GLN A 154 -12.54 -5.95 -11.30
C GLN A 154 -12.30 -4.45 -11.01
N LEU A 155 -11.07 -3.98 -11.14
CA LEU A 155 -10.75 -2.54 -11.04
C LEU A 155 -11.51 -1.73 -12.09
N GLN A 156 -11.55 -2.19 -13.34
CA GLN A 156 -12.31 -1.50 -14.40
C GLN A 156 -13.80 -1.45 -14.09
N ARG A 157 -14.38 -2.52 -13.55
CA ARG A 157 -15.78 -2.51 -13.08
C ARG A 157 -15.99 -1.48 -11.98
N TYR A 158 -15.13 -1.41 -10.97
CA TYR A 158 -15.25 -0.40 -9.92
C TYR A 158 -15.10 1.03 -10.45
N LYS A 159 -14.22 1.26 -11.43
CA LYS A 159 -14.09 2.56 -12.09
C LYS A 159 -15.36 2.95 -12.88
N ALA A 160 -16.05 1.99 -13.49
CA ALA A 160 -17.26 2.22 -14.28
C ALA A 160 -18.55 2.32 -13.43
N GLU A 161 -18.69 1.45 -12.43
CA GLU A 161 -19.92 1.26 -11.66
C GLU A 161 -19.88 1.92 -10.27
N GLY A 162 -18.68 2.28 -9.80
CA GLY A 162 -18.43 2.88 -8.49
C GLY A 162 -17.78 1.92 -7.50
N PHE A 163 -16.89 2.46 -6.68
CA PHE A 163 -16.26 1.73 -5.57
C PHE A 163 -17.20 1.62 -4.36
N PRO A 164 -17.00 0.63 -3.47
CA PRO A 164 -17.65 0.61 -2.17
C PRO A 164 -17.45 1.96 -1.44
N PRO A 165 -18.46 2.49 -0.71
CA PRO A 165 -18.41 3.85 -0.19
C PRO A 165 -17.16 4.21 0.64
N ARG A 166 -16.67 3.26 1.45
CA ARG A 166 -15.45 3.45 2.24
C ARG A 166 -14.20 3.53 1.36
N ALA A 167 -14.06 2.62 0.39
CA ALA A 167 -12.97 2.66 -0.58
C ALA A 167 -12.99 3.97 -1.37
N ALA A 168 -14.15 4.39 -1.90
CA ALA A 168 -14.29 5.66 -2.63
C ALA A 168 -13.92 6.88 -1.77
N ARG A 169 -14.28 6.87 -0.48
CA ARG A 169 -13.90 7.92 0.47
C ARG A 169 -12.39 7.99 0.66
N PHE A 170 -11.73 6.85 0.86
CA PHE A 170 -10.30 6.82 1.12
C PHE A 170 -9.46 7.10 -0.13
N ILE A 171 -9.87 6.59 -1.30
CA ILE A 171 -9.24 6.91 -2.59
C ILE A 171 -9.14 8.43 -2.79
N ARG A 172 -10.24 9.16 -2.57
CA ARG A 172 -10.23 10.63 -2.68
C ARG A 172 -9.29 11.29 -1.66
N ALA A 173 -9.26 10.78 -0.43
CA ALA A 173 -8.38 11.29 0.62
C ALA A 173 -6.89 11.09 0.26
N LEU A 174 -6.55 9.94 -0.34
CA LEU A 174 -5.22 9.63 -0.85
C LEU A 174 -4.83 10.57 -1.99
N GLU A 175 -5.69 10.75 -3.00
CA GLU A 175 -5.45 11.66 -4.13
C GLU A 175 -5.19 13.10 -3.66
N GLN A 176 -5.97 13.58 -2.69
CA GLN A 176 -5.82 14.91 -2.11
C GLN A 176 -4.51 15.07 -1.32
N THR A 177 -4.03 13.99 -0.69
CA THR A 177 -2.87 14.04 0.20
C THR A 177 -1.56 13.84 -0.55
N PHE A 178 -1.53 12.87 -1.47
CA PHE A 178 -0.30 12.38 -2.11
C PHE A 178 -0.14 12.87 -3.55
N LEU A 179 -1.24 13.11 -4.30
CA LEU A 179 -1.16 13.56 -5.69
C LEU A 179 -1.37 15.07 -5.85
N SER A 180 -2.24 15.68 -5.03
CA SER A 180 -2.51 17.12 -5.11
C SER A 180 -1.36 18.00 -4.57
N LYS A 181 -0.29 17.37 -4.07
CA LYS A 181 0.97 18.00 -3.65
C LYS A 181 2.12 17.64 -4.59
N ALA A 182 2.03 17.98 -5.89
CA ALA A 182 3.23 18.09 -6.73
C ALA A 182 3.07 19.12 -7.89
N PRO A 183 4.05 20.01 -8.16
CA PRO A 183 5.21 20.39 -7.35
C PRO A 183 5.14 21.83 -6.81
N HIS A 184 5.90 22.09 -5.73
CA HIS A 184 6.42 23.41 -5.46
C HIS A 184 7.31 23.77 -6.66
N HIS A 185 6.80 24.58 -7.59
CA HIS A 185 7.65 25.23 -8.59
C HIS A 185 8.68 26.05 -7.81
N ALA A 186 9.95 25.62 -7.84
CA ALA A 186 11.05 26.52 -7.62
C ALA A 186 10.94 27.61 -8.69
N GLN A 187 10.39 28.76 -8.29
CA GLN A 187 10.59 30.03 -8.96
C GLN A 187 12.05 30.39 -8.77
N ASP A 188 12.94 29.85 -9.61
CA ASP A 188 14.19 30.55 -9.87
C ASP A 188 13.98 31.46 -11.07
N SER A 189 14.00 32.73 -10.71
CA SER A 189 13.72 33.89 -11.50
C SER A 189 14.79 34.09 -12.57
N ALA A 190 14.33 34.05 -13.83
CA ALA A 190 14.65 35.00 -14.89
C ALA A 190 16.09 35.09 -15.49
N PRO A 191 16.17 35.57 -16.75
CA PRO A 191 17.34 35.46 -17.62
C PRO A 191 18.28 36.66 -17.42
N ASN A 192 19.60 36.44 -17.48
CA ASN A 192 20.53 37.53 -17.71
C ASN A 192 21.07 37.48 -19.15
N GLN A 193 20.39 38.19 -20.03
CA GLN A 193 21.00 38.71 -21.24
C GLN A 193 21.80 39.95 -20.86
N HIS A 194 23.13 39.85 -20.90
CA HIS A 194 24.00 41.00 -21.02
C HIS A 194 24.67 40.98 -22.38
N THR A 195 24.02 41.67 -23.31
CA THR A 195 24.66 42.27 -24.48
C THR A 195 25.45 43.49 -24.03
N SER A 196 26.75 43.51 -24.29
CA SER A 196 27.56 44.73 -24.38
C SER A 196 28.67 44.52 -25.40
N THR A 197 28.35 44.89 -26.64
CA THR A 197 29.14 45.61 -27.66
C THR A 197 30.61 45.26 -28.00
N PRO A 198 31.01 45.49 -29.28
CA PRO A 198 32.21 44.93 -29.89
C PRO A 198 33.45 45.81 -29.72
N VAL A 199 34.63 45.17 -29.68
CA VAL A 199 35.91 45.85 -29.90
C VAL A 199 36.20 45.81 -31.40
N GLY A 200 36.01 46.94 -32.06
CA GLY A 200 36.51 47.20 -33.40
C GLY A 200 37.51 48.35 -33.36
N GLY A 201 38.69 48.12 -33.96
CA GLY A 201 39.54 49.17 -34.49
C GLY A 201 40.75 49.56 -33.64
N ASN A 202 41.92 49.09 -34.04
CA ASN A 202 43.04 50.00 -34.19
C ASN A 202 43.75 49.72 -35.52
N ALA A 203 43.91 50.77 -36.31
CA ALA A 203 44.62 50.80 -37.57
C ALA A 203 45.96 51.52 -37.35
N ALA A 204 47.05 50.87 -37.73
CA ALA A 204 48.30 51.44 -38.25
C ALA A 204 49.14 50.29 -38.79
#